data_AF-A0A9P9CJX0-F1
#
_entry.id   AF-A0A9P9CJX0-F1
#
_cell.length_a   1.000
_cell.length_b   1.000
_cell.length_c   1.000
_cell.angle_alpha   90.00
_cell.angle_beta   90.00
_cell.angle_gamma   90.00
#
_symmetry.space_group_name_H-M   'P 1'
#
loop_
_entity.id
_entity.type
_entity.pdbx_description
1 polymer ?
#
loop_
_entity_poly.entity_id
_entity_poly.type
_entity_poly.pdbx_seq_one_letter_code
_entity_poly.pdbx_strand_id
1 'polypeptide(L)'
;MAFVGTGDHSASPVMETGFLIESEPTSEKIKAAIIATKAQQMHTAVKQVAARLNTSSTLFILCNGVLSVLPQVLDTLASCGSQRPTVVIGHTSHGVHRYPAEDSPHPIWKHAGQGSIACAETKQMQHKQPEHVNDSNSLLESLQKCKELGVRRVSIDDWIDGALGKLAVNCAVNAATALIEDRNGALLSASAMPFLNAITKEVNSVLSAQITCEFIGKTMGSQTFAQRNSLGQAQLLQRTIEVLHTTRDNVSSTLADYLRYASSNKGVMKQDEDWTELRHLNGYISKLGQLSGIPTPLNDALASLVDTKFHAAVASSQ
;
A
#
# COMPACT_ATOMS: atom_id res chain seq x y z
N MET A 1 8.14 -6.27 -4.53
CA MET A 1 8.78 -7.35 -5.32
C MET A 1 8.85 -6.87 -6.76
N ALA A 2 10.03 -6.62 -7.31
CA ALA A 2 10.21 -6.32 -8.73
C ALA A 2 10.72 -7.61 -9.38
N PHE A 3 9.95 -8.18 -10.32
CA PHE A 3 10.40 -9.34 -11.09
C PHE A 3 11.17 -8.85 -12.32
N VAL A 4 12.40 -9.32 -12.46
CA VAL A 4 13.14 -9.32 -13.73
C VAL A 4 13.47 -10.79 -14.00
N GLY A 5 12.88 -11.36 -15.05
CA GLY A 5 13.11 -12.74 -15.41
C GLY A 5 14.34 -12.87 -16.29
N THR A 6 15.37 -13.56 -15.80
CA THR A 6 16.38 -14.21 -16.64
C THR A 6 16.66 -15.58 -16.05
N GLY A 7 16.50 -16.63 -16.85
CA GLY A 7 16.73 -18.01 -16.43
C GLY A 7 18.22 -18.32 -16.39
N ASP A 8 18.69 -18.88 -15.28
CA ASP A 8 19.53 -20.07 -15.31
C ASP A 8 19.54 -20.76 -13.93
N HIS A 9 19.70 -22.08 -13.94
CA HIS A 9 19.63 -22.96 -12.76
C HIS A 9 21.03 -23.21 -12.18
N SER A 10 21.29 -22.81 -10.93
CA SER A 10 21.99 -23.59 -9.89
C SER A 10 22.53 -22.71 -8.75
N ALA A 11 21.95 -22.83 -7.55
CA ALA A 11 22.63 -22.75 -6.24
C ALA A 11 21.60 -22.83 -5.08
N SER A 12 21.96 -23.59 -4.04
CA SER A 12 21.17 -23.89 -2.84
C SER A 12 21.15 -22.76 -1.79
N PRO A 13 20.22 -22.78 -0.80
CA PRO A 13 19.59 -21.55 -0.29
C PRO A 13 19.90 -21.16 1.18
N VAL A 14 19.34 -19.99 1.55
CA VAL A 14 18.89 -19.49 2.87
C VAL A 14 19.72 -18.35 3.51
N MET A 15 19.19 -17.11 3.46
CA MET A 15 18.67 -16.45 4.66
C MET A 15 17.81 -15.20 4.35
N GLU A 16 16.93 -14.93 5.32
CA GLU A 16 15.71 -14.13 5.23
C GLU A 16 15.96 -12.65 5.51
N THR A 17 16.49 -11.89 4.55
CA THR A 17 16.46 -10.41 4.54
C THR A 17 16.64 -9.88 3.11
N GLY A 18 15.54 -9.69 2.37
CA GLY A 18 15.59 -9.09 1.03
C GLY A 18 16.29 -9.97 0.00
N PHE A 19 15.62 -10.24 -1.12
CA PHE A 19 16.33 -10.77 -2.28
C PHE A 19 17.31 -9.69 -2.76
N LEU A 20 18.55 -9.74 -2.29
CA LEU A 20 19.68 -9.16 -3.01
C LEU A 20 19.85 -10.05 -4.23
N ILE A 21 19.29 -9.60 -5.35
CA ILE A 21 19.71 -10.11 -6.64
C ILE A 21 21.14 -9.59 -6.81
N GLU A 22 22.13 -10.45 -6.61
CA GLU A 22 23.48 -10.24 -7.14
C GLU A 22 23.40 -10.32 -8.67
N SER A 23 22.78 -9.32 -9.28
CA SER A 23 22.96 -9.07 -10.70
C SER A 23 24.14 -8.12 -10.80
N GLU A 24 25.11 -8.44 -11.65
CA GLU A 24 26.04 -7.41 -12.17
C GLU A 24 25.22 -6.17 -12.56
N PRO A 25 25.71 -4.95 -12.31
CA PRO A 25 24.98 -3.73 -12.63
C PRO A 25 24.72 -3.65 -14.14
N THR A 26 23.58 -4.19 -14.56
CA THR A 26 23.11 -4.13 -15.95
C THR A 26 22.67 -2.70 -16.24
N SER A 27 23.23 -2.13 -17.30
CA SER A 27 22.83 -0.84 -17.85
C SER A 27 21.51 -0.91 -18.64
N GLU A 28 20.94 -2.11 -18.77
CA GLU A 28 19.72 -2.33 -19.53
C GLU A 28 18.53 -1.59 -18.92
N LYS A 29 17.84 -0.83 -19.77
CA LYS A 29 16.68 -0.05 -19.42
C LYS A 29 15.48 -0.96 -19.17
N ILE A 30 14.76 -0.71 -18.07
CA ILE A 30 13.59 -1.48 -17.67
C ILE A 30 12.39 -1.00 -18.49
N LYS A 31 11.76 -1.87 -19.28
CA LYS A 31 10.51 -1.52 -19.99
C LYS A 31 9.31 -1.41 -19.05
N ALA A 32 9.23 -2.29 -18.06
CA ALA A 32 8.13 -2.33 -17.10
C ALA A 32 8.62 -2.78 -15.72
N ALA A 33 8.22 -2.06 -14.67
CA ALA A 33 8.50 -2.40 -13.27
C ALA A 33 7.21 -2.37 -12.45
N ILE A 34 6.94 -3.43 -11.69
CA ILE A 34 5.85 -3.46 -10.71
C ILE A 34 6.44 -3.30 -9.31
N ILE A 35 6.04 -2.26 -8.59
CA ILE A 35 6.45 -2.00 -7.21
C ILE A 35 5.36 -2.48 -6.27
N ALA A 36 5.49 -3.73 -5.84
CA ALA A 36 4.65 -4.36 -4.82
C ALA A 36 5.44 -4.62 -3.53
N THR A 37 6.09 -3.59 -2.99
CA THR A 37 6.76 -3.64 -1.66
C THR A 37 5.79 -3.15 -0.58
N LYS A 38 6.15 -3.28 0.70
CA LYS A 38 5.47 -2.47 1.74
C LYS A 38 5.76 -0.99 1.51
N ALA A 39 4.88 -0.12 2.01
CA ALA A 39 5.00 1.33 1.86
C ALA A 39 6.38 1.87 2.30
N GLN A 40 6.92 1.39 3.43
CA GLN A 40 8.23 1.84 3.96
C GLN A 40 9.38 1.64 2.99
N GLN A 41 9.30 0.59 2.18
CA GLN A 41 10.37 0.17 1.29
C GLN A 41 10.19 0.73 -0.13
N MET A 42 9.03 1.32 -0.43
CA MET A 42 8.67 1.75 -1.78
C MET A 42 9.63 2.80 -2.32
N HIS A 43 9.96 3.83 -1.53
CA HIS A 43 10.85 4.90 -1.98
C HIS A 43 12.27 4.37 -2.27
N THR A 44 12.81 3.57 -1.37
CA THR A 44 14.13 2.92 -1.55
C THR A 44 14.15 2.02 -2.77
N ALA A 45 13.11 1.21 -2.97
CA ALA A 45 12.99 0.32 -4.13
C ALA A 45 12.97 1.12 -5.44
N VAL A 46 12.22 2.22 -5.50
CA VAL A 46 12.20 3.09 -6.69
C VAL A 46 13.56 3.72 -6.93
N LYS A 47 14.23 4.24 -5.89
CA LYS A 47 15.58 4.83 -6.00
C LYS A 47 16.59 3.85 -6.59
N GLN A 48 16.55 2.58 -6.17
CA GLN A 48 17.47 1.53 -6.66
C GLN A 48 17.32 1.25 -8.16
N VAL A 49 16.10 1.38 -8.70
CA VAL A 49 15.86 1.14 -10.13
C VAL A 49 15.80 2.40 -10.98
N ALA A 50 15.81 3.60 -10.36
CA ALA A 50 15.59 4.87 -11.03
C ALA A 50 16.53 5.12 -12.22
N ALA A 51 17.82 4.78 -12.09
CA ALA A 51 18.82 4.94 -13.16
C ALA A 51 18.52 4.08 -14.42
N ARG A 52 17.72 3.01 -14.25
CA ARG A 52 17.31 2.09 -15.32
C ARG A 52 15.94 2.44 -15.91
N LEU A 53 15.26 3.45 -15.36
CA LEU A 53 14.01 3.97 -15.91
C LEU A 53 14.31 5.05 -16.95
N ASN A 54 13.46 5.16 -17.97
CA ASN A 54 13.48 6.19 -19.00
C ASN A 54 12.05 6.49 -19.49
N THR A 55 11.90 7.25 -20.58
CA THR A 55 10.59 7.58 -21.16
C THR A 55 9.81 6.40 -21.75
N SER A 56 10.45 5.27 -22.06
CA SER A 56 9.77 4.05 -22.52
C SER A 56 9.45 3.09 -21.36
N SER A 57 9.88 3.41 -20.14
CA SER A 57 9.58 2.63 -18.95
C SER A 57 8.17 2.90 -18.42
N THR A 58 7.49 1.85 -17.96
CA THR A 58 6.28 1.94 -17.13
C THR A 58 6.56 1.48 -15.71
N LEU A 59 6.32 2.35 -14.73
CA LEU A 59 6.40 2.04 -13.31
C LEU A 59 4.99 1.89 -12.74
N PHE A 60 4.58 0.66 -12.43
CA PHE A 60 3.29 0.37 -11.81
C PHE A 60 3.45 0.17 -10.30
N ILE A 61 2.94 1.11 -9.50
CA ILE A 61 3.02 1.07 -8.04
C ILE A 61 1.74 0.45 -7.49
N LEU A 62 1.88 -0.66 -6.76
CA LEU A 62 0.79 -1.45 -6.19
C LEU A 62 1.13 -1.85 -4.75
N CYS A 63 0.99 -0.91 -3.83
CA CYS A 63 1.18 -1.14 -2.39
C CYS A 63 0.05 -0.49 -1.58
N ASN A 64 -0.14 -0.93 -0.34
CA ASN A 64 -0.98 -0.17 0.58
C ASN A 64 -0.25 1.10 1.02
N GLY A 65 -0.98 2.11 1.49
CA GLY A 65 -0.37 3.35 1.99
C GLY A 65 0.33 4.20 0.93
N VAL A 66 0.16 3.90 -0.36
CA VAL A 66 0.86 4.56 -1.49
C VAL A 66 0.78 6.09 -1.44
N LEU A 67 -0.36 6.67 -1.03
CA LEU A 67 -0.55 8.12 -0.95
C LEU A 67 0.46 8.81 -0.02
N SER A 68 0.92 8.11 1.02
CA SER A 68 1.86 8.67 2.00
C SER A 68 3.30 8.78 1.48
N VAL A 69 3.66 7.96 0.49
CA VAL A 69 5.05 7.82 -0.02
C VAL A 69 5.17 8.37 -1.45
N LEU A 70 4.06 8.45 -2.18
CA LEU A 70 4.02 8.89 -3.58
C LEU A 70 4.73 10.24 -3.82
N PRO A 71 4.57 11.29 -2.98
CA PRO A 71 5.31 12.54 -3.19
C PRO A 71 6.83 12.36 -3.32
N GLN A 72 7.44 11.56 -2.43
CA GLN A 72 8.89 11.33 -2.40
C GLN A 72 9.35 10.54 -3.64
N VAL A 73 8.51 9.62 -4.12
CA VAL A 73 8.75 8.87 -5.35
C VAL A 73 8.67 9.79 -6.55
N LEU A 74 7.65 10.63 -6.65
CA LEU A 74 7.50 11.59 -7.75
C LEU A 74 8.67 12.59 -7.78
N ASP A 75 9.11 13.09 -6.63
CA ASP A 75 10.29 13.97 -6.53
C ASP A 75 11.58 13.28 -7.03
N THR A 76 11.74 12.00 -6.66
CA THR A 76 12.89 11.20 -7.12
C THR A 76 12.87 11.04 -8.64
N LEU A 77 11.70 10.75 -9.22
CA LEU A 77 11.54 10.59 -10.66
C LEU A 77 11.63 11.93 -11.40
N ALA A 78 11.25 13.04 -10.78
CA ALA A 78 11.40 14.38 -11.34
C ALA A 78 12.88 14.77 -11.51
N SER A 79 13.77 14.28 -10.62
CA SER A 79 15.22 14.48 -10.75
C SER A 79 15.82 13.81 -11.99
N CYS A 80 15.12 12.85 -12.62
CA CYS A 80 15.50 12.24 -13.90
C CYS A 80 15.22 13.14 -15.11
N GLY A 81 14.67 14.34 -14.92
CA GLY A 81 14.44 15.32 -15.97
C GLY A 81 13.50 14.82 -17.08
N SER A 82 13.92 14.96 -18.33
CA SER A 82 13.15 14.56 -19.51
C SER A 82 13.10 13.04 -19.74
N GLN A 83 13.87 12.24 -18.98
CA GLN A 83 13.93 10.78 -19.07
C GLN A 83 13.02 10.06 -18.06
N ARG A 84 11.86 10.61 -17.74
CA ARG A 84 10.98 10.06 -16.70
C ARG A 84 10.05 8.95 -17.22
N PRO A 85 9.77 7.90 -16.42
CA PRO A 85 8.83 6.84 -16.78
C PRO A 85 7.37 7.29 -16.74
N THR A 86 6.51 6.52 -17.41
CA THR A 86 5.07 6.55 -17.14
C THR A 86 4.82 5.94 -15.75
N VAL A 87 4.13 6.67 -14.87
CA VAL A 87 3.77 6.17 -13.54
C VAL A 87 2.29 5.79 -13.52
N VAL A 88 2.05 4.51 -13.26
CA VAL A 88 0.72 3.96 -12.99
C VAL A 88 0.63 3.67 -11.50
N ILE A 89 -0.49 4.05 -10.90
CA ILE A 89 -0.79 3.78 -9.49
C ILE A 89 -1.96 2.82 -9.42
N GLY A 90 -1.91 1.91 -8.45
CA GLY A 90 -2.90 0.86 -8.28
C GLY A 90 -3.25 0.62 -6.83
N HIS A 91 -4.47 0.15 -6.61
CA HIS A 91 -4.83 -0.52 -5.37
C HIS A 91 -5.52 -1.85 -5.70
N THR A 92 -5.22 -2.89 -4.92
CA THR A 92 -5.80 -4.23 -5.07
C THR A 92 -6.74 -4.57 -3.92
N SER A 93 -7.82 -5.29 -4.22
CA SER A 93 -8.67 -5.96 -3.23
C SER A 93 -8.45 -7.48 -3.15
N HIS A 94 -7.46 -8.01 -3.87
CA HIS A 94 -7.07 -9.41 -3.74
C HIS A 94 -6.53 -9.68 -2.33
N GLY A 95 -7.00 -10.77 -1.72
CA GLY A 95 -6.43 -11.31 -0.49
C GLY A 95 -5.41 -12.38 -0.82
N VAL A 96 -4.19 -12.28 -0.27
CA VAL A 96 -3.17 -13.31 -0.41
C VAL A 96 -2.53 -13.56 0.96
N HIS A 97 -2.53 -14.81 1.39
CA HIS A 97 -1.87 -15.24 2.62
C HIS A 97 -0.54 -15.93 2.32
N ARG A 98 0.47 -15.55 3.09
CA ARG A 98 1.77 -16.21 3.11
C ARG A 98 1.73 -17.32 4.15
N TYR A 99 1.97 -18.55 3.73
CA TYR A 99 2.16 -19.70 4.61
C TYR A 99 3.64 -20.08 4.65
N PRO A 100 4.18 -20.44 5.82
CA PRO A 100 5.48 -21.09 5.87
C PRO A 100 5.40 -22.41 5.10
N ALA A 101 6.49 -22.79 4.45
CA ALA A 101 6.65 -24.09 3.82
C ALA A 101 7.72 -24.83 4.61
N GLU A 102 7.36 -25.93 5.27
CA GLU A 102 8.27 -26.69 6.13
C GLU A 102 9.48 -27.22 5.36
N ASP A 103 9.28 -27.62 4.10
CA ASP A 103 10.31 -28.23 3.24
C ASP A 103 10.81 -27.29 2.12
N SER A 104 10.54 -25.99 2.18
CA SER A 104 10.93 -25.07 1.10
C SER A 104 11.46 -23.73 1.64
N PRO A 105 12.57 -23.20 1.07
CA PRO A 105 13.06 -21.86 1.40
C PRO A 105 12.11 -20.76 0.92
N HIS A 106 11.14 -21.10 0.07
CA HIS A 106 10.13 -20.18 -0.43
C HIS A 106 8.78 -20.42 0.24
N PRO A 107 8.11 -19.35 0.71
CA PRO A 107 6.79 -19.48 1.30
C PRO A 107 5.75 -19.85 0.25
N ILE A 108 4.67 -20.50 0.70
CA ILE A 108 3.50 -20.77 -0.12
C ILE A 108 2.58 -19.56 -0.07
N TRP A 109 2.13 -19.10 -1.24
CA TRP A 109 1.16 -18.01 -1.35
C TRP A 109 -0.20 -18.60 -1.71
N LYS A 110 -1.15 -18.50 -0.79
CA LYS A 110 -2.54 -18.90 -1.03
C LYS A 110 -3.35 -17.67 -1.35
N HIS A 111 -4.00 -17.70 -2.51
CA HIS A 111 -4.99 -16.70 -2.86
C HIS A 111 -6.22 -16.88 -1.96
N ALA A 112 -6.40 -15.93 -1.04
CA ALA A 112 -7.35 -15.98 0.06
C ALA A 112 -8.69 -15.30 -0.28
N GLY A 113 -8.71 -14.48 -1.32
CA GLY A 113 -9.93 -13.82 -1.79
C GLY A 113 -9.74 -13.23 -3.18
N GLN A 114 -10.63 -13.61 -4.09
CA GLN A 114 -10.70 -13.01 -5.43
C GLN A 114 -11.11 -11.55 -5.30
N GLY A 115 -10.34 -10.68 -5.96
CA GLY A 115 -10.56 -9.25 -5.94
C GLY A 115 -10.44 -8.65 -7.34
N SER A 116 -10.13 -7.36 -7.35
CA SER A 116 -9.80 -6.62 -8.56
C SER A 116 -8.67 -5.64 -8.28
N ILE A 117 -8.00 -5.20 -9.34
CA ILE A 117 -7.02 -4.12 -9.30
C ILE A 117 -7.65 -2.90 -9.97
N ALA A 118 -7.75 -1.78 -9.27
CA ALA A 118 -8.09 -0.50 -9.90
C ALA A 118 -6.79 0.30 -10.08
N CYS A 119 -6.59 0.86 -11.27
CA CYS A 119 -5.40 1.64 -11.58
C CYS A 119 -5.70 2.90 -12.39
N ALA A 120 -4.84 3.90 -12.23
CA ALA A 120 -4.88 5.17 -12.96
C ALA A 120 -3.45 5.62 -13.30
N GLU A 121 -3.30 6.35 -14.39
CA GLU A 121 -2.04 7.02 -14.77
C GLU A 121 -1.95 8.39 -14.10
N THR A 122 -0.79 8.75 -13.56
CA THR A 122 -0.60 10.07 -12.96
C THR A 122 -0.39 11.14 -14.03
N LYS A 123 -1.25 12.17 -14.07
CA LYS A 123 -1.17 13.24 -15.08
C LYS A 123 0.07 14.14 -14.97
N GLN A 124 0.68 14.23 -13.79
CA GLN A 124 1.87 15.06 -13.57
C GLN A 124 3.07 14.69 -14.47
N MET A 125 3.09 13.47 -15.02
CA MET A 125 4.25 12.92 -15.71
C MET A 125 4.04 12.68 -17.21
N GLN A 126 2.88 13.02 -17.78
CA GLN A 126 2.67 12.91 -19.23
C GLN A 126 3.64 13.83 -19.99
N HIS A 127 4.42 13.25 -20.90
CA HIS A 127 5.24 14.01 -21.87
C HIS A 127 4.32 14.52 -22.98
N LYS A 128 4.52 15.78 -23.39
CA LYS A 128 3.69 16.47 -24.39
C LYS A 128 4.06 16.15 -25.85
N GLN A 129 4.77 15.05 -26.14
CA GLN A 129 5.11 14.69 -27.53
C GLN A 129 4.31 13.47 -28.02
N PRO A 130 3.46 13.62 -29.05
CA PRO A 130 2.58 12.57 -29.54
C PRO A 130 3.17 11.67 -30.65
N GLU A 131 4.48 11.46 -30.74
CA GLU A 131 5.06 10.79 -31.94
C GLU A 131 5.57 9.35 -31.76
N HIS A 132 5.57 8.77 -30.56
CA HIS A 132 5.86 7.32 -30.39
C HIS A 132 4.99 6.70 -29.29
N VAL A 133 3.71 6.48 -29.58
CA VAL A 133 2.68 6.01 -28.62
C VAL A 133 2.64 4.48 -28.44
N ASN A 134 3.49 3.69 -29.10
CA ASN A 134 3.16 2.27 -29.26
C ASN A 134 3.66 1.27 -28.18
N ASP A 135 4.55 1.63 -27.24
CA ASP A 135 5.14 0.62 -26.32
C ASP A 135 4.72 0.74 -24.83
N SER A 136 4.35 1.94 -24.35
CA SER A 136 3.97 2.15 -22.92
C SER A 136 2.64 1.50 -22.54
N ASN A 137 1.84 1.07 -23.52
CA ASN A 137 0.58 0.35 -23.32
C ASN A 137 0.76 -1.15 -23.05
N SER A 138 1.96 -1.70 -23.28
CA SER A 138 2.20 -3.16 -23.21
C SER A 138 1.97 -3.77 -21.83
N LEU A 139 2.36 -3.11 -20.74
CA LEU A 139 2.19 -3.64 -19.38
C LEU A 139 0.72 -3.72 -18.98
N LEU A 140 -0.01 -2.59 -19.07
CA LEU A 140 -1.41 -2.56 -18.64
C LEU A 140 -2.30 -3.42 -19.52
N GLU A 141 -2.03 -3.49 -20.84
CA GLU A 141 -2.72 -4.43 -21.72
C GLU A 141 -2.44 -5.88 -21.34
N SER A 142 -1.19 -6.22 -21.03
CA SER A 142 -0.83 -7.58 -20.59
C SER A 142 -1.51 -7.94 -19.28
N LEU A 143 -1.55 -7.01 -18.32
CA LEU A 143 -2.22 -7.21 -17.04
C LEU A 143 -3.75 -7.34 -17.20
N GLN A 144 -4.36 -6.59 -18.12
CA GLN A 144 -5.80 -6.69 -18.43
C GLN A 144 -6.18 -7.98 -19.18
N LYS A 145 -5.25 -8.58 -19.92
CA LYS A 145 -5.45 -9.90 -20.56
C LYS A 145 -5.57 -11.02 -19.51
N CYS A 146 -4.97 -10.86 -18.34
CA CYS A 146 -5.15 -11.77 -17.22
C CYS A 146 -6.46 -11.42 -16.47
N LYS A 147 -7.54 -12.11 -16.86
CA LYS A 147 -8.89 -11.87 -16.32
C LYS A 147 -8.95 -12.08 -14.80
N GLU A 148 -8.12 -12.98 -14.29
CA GLU A 148 -7.99 -13.32 -12.87
C GLU A 148 -7.50 -12.15 -12.03
N LEU A 149 -6.76 -11.19 -12.60
CA LEU A 149 -6.32 -9.98 -11.89
C LEU A 149 -7.42 -8.91 -11.80
N GLY A 150 -8.48 -9.01 -12.60
CA GLY A 150 -9.59 -8.06 -12.62
C GLY A 150 -9.16 -6.61 -12.78
N VAL A 151 -8.17 -6.34 -13.65
CA VAL A 151 -7.58 -4.99 -13.80
C VAL A 151 -8.55 -4.03 -14.47
N ARG A 152 -8.90 -2.96 -13.76
CA ARG A 152 -9.78 -1.89 -14.22
C ARG A 152 -9.00 -0.58 -14.27
N ARG A 153 -8.90 0.01 -15.47
CA ARG A 153 -8.44 1.39 -15.63
C ARG A 153 -9.60 2.32 -15.26
N VAL A 154 -9.36 3.25 -14.34
CA VAL A 154 -10.35 4.22 -13.86
C VAL A 154 -9.82 5.64 -14.00
N SER A 155 -10.67 6.65 -13.83
CA SER A 155 -10.19 8.02 -13.76
C SER A 155 -9.32 8.24 -12.52
N ILE A 156 -8.45 9.26 -12.53
CA ILE A 156 -7.63 9.58 -11.37
C ILE A 156 -8.49 9.90 -10.13
N ASP A 157 -9.63 10.55 -10.33
CA ASP A 157 -10.56 10.90 -9.24
C ASP A 157 -11.23 9.65 -8.66
N ASP A 158 -11.71 8.74 -9.50
CA ASP A 158 -12.31 7.49 -9.04
C ASP A 158 -11.28 6.60 -8.33
N TRP A 159 -10.02 6.65 -8.78
CA TRP A 159 -8.92 5.96 -8.11
C TRP A 159 -8.65 6.57 -6.74
N ILE A 160 -8.64 7.91 -6.61
CA ILE A 160 -8.47 8.59 -5.31
C ILE A 160 -9.62 8.19 -4.37
N ASP A 161 -10.86 8.25 -4.83
CA ASP A 161 -12.05 7.84 -4.04
C ASP A 161 -11.93 6.37 -3.58
N GLY A 162 -11.48 5.49 -4.49
CA GLY A 162 -11.19 4.08 -4.22
C GLY A 162 -10.11 3.87 -3.15
N ALA A 163 -8.99 4.59 -3.29
CA ALA A 163 -7.83 4.51 -2.40
C ALA A 163 -8.12 5.09 -1.01
N LEU A 164 -8.82 6.21 -0.92
CA LEU A 164 -9.20 6.85 0.35
C LEU A 164 -10.20 6.02 1.13
N GLY A 165 -11.22 5.44 0.47
CA GLY A 165 -12.11 4.52 1.16
C GLY A 165 -11.39 3.25 1.62
N LYS A 166 -10.40 2.75 0.87
CA LYS A 166 -9.54 1.64 1.33
C LYS A 166 -8.66 2.05 2.52
N LEU A 167 -8.11 3.26 2.50
CA LEU A 167 -7.33 3.81 3.62
C LEU A 167 -8.18 3.89 4.89
N ALA A 168 -9.42 4.39 4.81
CA ALA A 168 -10.33 4.47 5.94
C ALA A 168 -10.60 3.09 6.57
N VAL A 169 -10.90 2.09 5.74
CA VAL A 169 -11.08 0.69 6.17
C VAL A 169 -9.83 0.19 6.89
N ASN A 170 -8.65 0.36 6.27
CA ASN A 170 -7.39 -0.09 6.85
C ASN A 170 -7.10 0.59 8.20
N CYS A 171 -7.37 1.89 8.34
CA CYS A 171 -7.18 2.63 9.60
C CYS A 171 -8.10 2.12 10.72
N ALA A 172 -9.32 1.71 10.38
CA ALA A 172 -10.30 1.18 11.34
C ALA A 172 -10.04 -0.28 11.73
N VAL A 173 -9.57 -1.11 10.78
CA VAL A 173 -9.53 -2.57 10.95
C VAL A 173 -8.15 -3.07 11.37
N ASN A 174 -7.09 -2.64 10.71
CA ASN A 174 -5.80 -3.31 10.81
C ASN A 174 -5.18 -3.21 12.21
N ALA A 175 -5.11 -2.01 12.76
CA ALA A 175 -4.57 -1.82 14.12
C ALA A 175 -5.49 -2.43 15.18
N ALA A 176 -6.81 -2.25 15.06
CA ALA A 176 -7.77 -2.75 16.03
C ALA A 176 -7.74 -4.28 16.14
N THR A 177 -7.74 -5.00 15.00
CA THR A 177 -7.60 -6.47 14.97
C THR A 177 -6.26 -6.94 15.53
N ALA A 178 -5.17 -6.21 15.29
CA ALA A 178 -3.86 -6.52 15.89
C ALA A 178 -3.85 -6.34 17.42
N LEU A 179 -4.56 -5.34 17.95
CA LEU A 179 -4.67 -5.11 19.40
C LEU A 179 -5.51 -6.19 20.10
N ILE A 180 -6.66 -6.56 19.52
CA ILE A 180 -7.55 -7.57 20.10
C ILE A 180 -7.14 -9.01 19.76
N GLU A 181 -6.19 -9.20 18.82
CA GLU A 181 -5.71 -10.50 18.32
C GLU A 181 -6.79 -11.41 17.75
N ASP A 182 -7.75 -10.81 17.05
CA ASP A 182 -8.87 -11.53 16.47
C ASP A 182 -9.05 -11.16 14.98
N ARG A 183 -9.78 -12.02 14.28
CA ARG A 183 -10.13 -11.86 12.87
C ARG A 183 -11.01 -10.62 12.69
N ASN A 184 -11.09 -10.15 11.44
CA ASN A 184 -11.86 -8.96 11.09
C ASN A 184 -13.31 -9.02 11.65
N GLY A 185 -13.94 -10.19 11.64
CA GLY A 185 -15.31 -10.39 12.13
C GLY A 185 -15.55 -9.97 13.59
N ALA A 186 -14.52 -9.95 14.44
CA ALA A 186 -14.65 -9.51 15.84
C ALA A 186 -15.09 -8.04 15.96
N LEU A 187 -14.78 -7.21 14.95
CA LEU A 187 -15.19 -5.81 14.89
C LEU A 187 -16.65 -5.61 14.45
N LEU A 188 -17.39 -6.68 14.15
CA LEU A 188 -18.84 -6.62 13.89
C LEU A 188 -19.68 -6.64 15.18
N SER A 189 -19.04 -6.75 16.35
CA SER A 189 -19.73 -6.76 17.63
C SER A 189 -20.40 -5.41 17.93
N ALA A 190 -21.50 -5.45 18.69
CA ALA A 190 -22.20 -4.23 19.11
C ALA A 190 -21.28 -3.29 19.91
N SER A 191 -20.31 -3.83 20.65
CA SER A 191 -19.33 -3.05 21.42
C SER A 191 -18.26 -2.39 20.55
N ALA A 192 -17.97 -2.90 19.35
CA ALA A 192 -17.03 -2.30 18.40
C ALA A 192 -17.66 -1.15 17.60
N MET A 193 -18.99 -1.09 17.48
CA MET A 193 -19.68 -0.07 16.68
C MET A 193 -19.39 1.38 17.08
N PRO A 194 -19.35 1.77 18.37
CA PRO A 194 -18.96 3.12 18.76
C PRO A 194 -17.54 3.48 18.29
N PHE A 195 -16.61 2.52 18.38
CA PHE A 195 -15.25 2.69 17.87
C PHE A 195 -15.24 2.90 16.35
N LEU A 196 -15.91 2.03 15.59
CA LEU A 196 -15.97 2.14 14.12
C LEU A 196 -16.59 3.48 13.68
N ASN A 197 -17.64 3.94 14.36
CA ASN A 197 -18.23 5.25 14.13
C ASN A 197 -17.23 6.38 14.38
N ALA A 198 -16.49 6.31 15.49
CA ALA A 198 -15.56 7.36 15.89
C ALA A 198 -14.32 7.43 14.98
N ILE A 199 -13.69 6.30 14.66
CA ILE A 199 -12.51 6.28 13.78
C ILE A 199 -12.85 6.71 12.35
N THR A 200 -14.00 6.31 11.82
CA THR A 200 -14.44 6.74 10.48
C THR A 200 -14.83 8.21 10.45
N LYS A 201 -15.36 8.75 11.55
CA LYS A 201 -15.59 10.20 11.72
C LYS A 201 -14.28 10.97 11.67
N GLU A 202 -13.28 10.52 12.44
CA GLU A 202 -11.97 11.15 12.51
C GLU A 202 -11.28 11.17 11.14
N VAL A 203 -11.27 10.02 10.44
CA VAL A 203 -10.76 9.91 9.07
C VAL A 203 -11.52 10.84 8.12
N ASN A 204 -12.86 10.85 8.18
CA ASN A 204 -13.65 11.74 7.32
C ASN A 204 -13.33 13.22 7.59
N SER A 205 -13.23 13.64 8.84
CA SER A 205 -12.92 15.03 9.19
C SER A 205 -11.60 15.48 8.55
N VAL A 206 -10.57 14.63 8.57
CA VAL A 206 -9.29 14.91 7.92
C VAL A 206 -9.42 14.93 6.39
N LEU A 207 -10.03 13.90 5.81
CA LEU A 207 -10.14 13.77 4.35
C LEU A 207 -11.07 14.79 3.71
N SER A 208 -12.03 15.36 4.46
CA SER A 208 -12.91 16.45 4.01
C SER A 208 -12.29 17.84 4.18
N ALA A 209 -11.12 17.96 4.81
CA ALA A 209 -10.50 19.27 5.01
C ALA A 209 -9.97 19.83 3.68
N GLN A 210 -10.30 21.10 3.39
CA GLN A 210 -9.91 21.76 2.14
C GLN A 210 -8.41 21.63 1.84
N ILE A 211 -7.56 21.89 2.85
CA ILE A 211 -6.10 21.80 2.71
C ILE A 211 -5.66 20.37 2.35
N THR A 212 -6.27 19.34 2.95
CA THR A 212 -5.99 17.93 2.64
C THR A 212 -6.42 17.60 1.21
N CYS A 213 -7.62 18.01 0.84
CA CYS A 213 -8.17 17.87 -0.50
C CYS A 213 -7.27 18.50 -1.57
N GLU A 214 -6.81 19.73 -1.35
CA GLU A 214 -5.88 20.44 -2.24
C GLU A 214 -4.51 19.75 -2.31
N PHE A 215 -3.97 19.30 -1.18
CA PHE A 215 -2.70 18.57 -1.13
C PHE A 215 -2.75 17.27 -1.94
N ILE A 216 -3.79 16.46 -1.75
CA ILE A 216 -3.99 15.21 -2.49
C ILE A 216 -4.23 15.52 -3.97
N GLY A 217 -5.17 16.42 -4.28
CA GLY A 217 -5.47 16.81 -5.66
C GLY A 217 -4.22 17.26 -6.42
N LYS A 218 -3.42 18.15 -5.81
CA LYS A 218 -2.14 18.59 -6.37
C LYS A 218 -1.21 17.40 -6.62
N THR A 219 -0.96 16.56 -5.60
CA THR A 219 -0.06 15.39 -5.69
C THR A 219 -0.46 14.44 -6.80
N MET A 220 -1.75 14.20 -6.97
CA MET A 220 -2.29 13.25 -7.95
C MET A 220 -2.46 13.85 -9.35
N GLY A 221 -2.31 15.17 -9.49
CA GLY A 221 -2.60 15.88 -10.73
C GLY A 221 -4.10 15.94 -11.05
N SER A 222 -4.95 15.93 -10.03
CA SER A 222 -6.40 16.17 -10.14
C SER A 222 -6.73 17.63 -9.86
N GLN A 223 -7.49 18.24 -10.77
CA GLN A 223 -8.00 19.62 -10.62
C GLN A 223 -9.38 19.65 -9.96
N THR A 224 -10.09 18.53 -9.96
CA THR A 224 -11.50 18.42 -9.58
C THR A 224 -11.68 17.77 -8.21
N PHE A 225 -10.69 17.01 -7.73
CA PHE A 225 -10.80 16.29 -6.46
C PHE A 225 -11.14 17.21 -5.28
N ALA A 226 -10.50 18.38 -5.18
CA ALA A 226 -10.75 19.29 -4.05
C ALA A 226 -12.15 19.93 -4.05
N GLN A 227 -12.86 19.88 -5.18
CA GLN A 227 -14.23 20.37 -5.32
C GLN A 227 -15.27 19.25 -5.14
N ARG A 228 -14.82 17.99 -5.09
CA ARG A 228 -15.68 16.82 -4.92
C ARG A 228 -15.89 16.55 -3.44
N ASN A 229 -17.14 16.34 -3.05
CA ASN A 229 -17.52 15.82 -1.74
C ASN A 229 -17.97 14.36 -1.89
N SER A 230 -17.04 13.47 -2.21
CA SER A 230 -17.34 12.10 -2.65
C SER A 230 -17.42 11.07 -1.52
N LEU A 231 -16.82 11.32 -0.35
CA LEU A 231 -16.66 10.33 0.71
C LEU A 231 -17.13 10.85 2.08
N GLY A 232 -18.44 10.82 2.32
CA GLY A 232 -18.99 11.14 3.64
C GLY A 232 -18.73 10.06 4.69
N GLN A 233 -18.76 10.42 5.98
CA GLN A 233 -18.56 9.49 7.10
C GLN A 233 -19.45 8.24 6.98
N ALA A 234 -20.73 8.41 6.67
CA ALA A 234 -21.67 7.29 6.55
C ALA A 234 -21.23 6.29 5.46
N GLN A 235 -20.69 6.77 4.34
CA GLN A 235 -20.17 5.92 3.28
C GLN A 235 -18.88 5.20 3.70
N LEU A 236 -17.98 5.88 4.43
CA LEU A 236 -16.78 5.25 4.97
C LEU A 236 -17.10 4.17 6.00
N LEU A 237 -18.06 4.43 6.89
CA LEU A 237 -18.55 3.46 7.87
C LEU A 237 -19.21 2.26 7.18
N GLN A 238 -20.12 2.52 6.25
CA GLN A 238 -20.80 1.47 5.48
C GLN A 238 -19.80 0.59 4.75
N ARG A 239 -18.85 1.19 4.03
CA ARG A 239 -17.77 0.45 3.33
C ARG A 239 -16.90 -0.36 4.30
N THR A 240 -16.62 0.18 5.49
CA THR A 240 -15.88 -0.55 6.53
C THR A 240 -16.64 -1.78 6.99
N ILE A 241 -17.94 -1.64 7.30
CA ILE A 241 -18.80 -2.75 7.72
C ILE A 241 -18.93 -3.81 6.61
N GLU A 242 -19.09 -3.41 5.35
CA GLU A 242 -19.14 -4.32 4.20
C GLU A 242 -17.86 -5.15 4.06
N VAL A 243 -16.69 -4.50 4.22
CA VAL A 243 -15.41 -5.19 4.20
C VAL A 243 -15.32 -6.16 5.38
N LEU A 244 -15.72 -5.75 6.59
CA LEU A 244 -15.74 -6.61 7.77
C LEU A 244 -16.62 -7.84 7.57
N HIS A 245 -17.81 -7.71 6.97
CA HIS A 245 -18.66 -8.85 6.63
C HIS A 245 -18.03 -9.76 5.59
N THR A 246 -17.52 -9.20 4.50
CA THR A 246 -16.93 -9.94 3.37
C THR A 246 -15.66 -10.68 3.79
N THR A 247 -14.90 -10.10 4.72
CA THR A 247 -13.60 -10.60 5.17
C THR A 247 -13.63 -11.11 6.60
N ARG A 248 -14.81 -11.44 7.15
CA ARG A 248 -15.01 -11.75 8.57
C ARG A 248 -14.07 -12.84 9.11
N ASP A 249 -13.74 -13.82 8.28
CA ASP A 249 -12.90 -14.96 8.65
C ASP A 249 -11.41 -14.72 8.36
N ASN A 250 -11.06 -13.56 7.80
CA ASN A 250 -9.69 -13.21 7.43
C ASN A 250 -8.94 -12.56 8.61
N VAL A 251 -7.63 -12.79 8.62
CA VAL A 251 -6.67 -12.08 9.47
C VAL A 251 -6.20 -10.82 8.71
N SER A 252 -6.26 -9.66 9.37
CA SER A 252 -5.76 -8.40 8.79
C SER A 252 -4.24 -8.45 8.56
N SER A 253 -3.72 -7.61 7.66
CA SER A 253 -2.29 -7.61 7.36
C SER A 253 -1.42 -7.28 8.58
N THR A 254 -1.85 -6.33 9.42
CA THR A 254 -1.13 -5.94 10.64
C THR A 254 -1.18 -7.04 11.71
N LEU A 255 -2.32 -7.73 11.89
CA LEU A 255 -2.36 -8.89 12.78
C LEU A 255 -1.48 -10.03 12.25
N ALA A 256 -1.48 -10.28 10.94
CA ALA A 256 -0.60 -11.28 10.33
C ALA A 256 0.90 -10.92 10.49
N ASP A 257 1.26 -9.63 10.41
CA ASP A 257 2.61 -9.15 10.73
C ASP A 257 2.95 -9.44 12.19
N TYR A 258 2.04 -9.13 13.12
CA TYR A 258 2.23 -9.37 14.56
C TYR A 258 2.38 -10.86 14.89
N LEU A 259 1.49 -11.71 14.37
CA LEU A 259 1.53 -13.15 14.64
C LEU A 259 2.82 -13.79 14.12
N ARG A 260 3.29 -13.40 12.92
CA ARG A 260 4.58 -13.86 12.41
C ARG A 260 5.72 -13.42 13.30
N TYR A 261 5.71 -12.16 13.71
CA TYR A 261 6.71 -11.61 14.60
C TYR A 261 6.75 -12.35 15.94
N ALA A 262 5.60 -12.49 16.61
CA ALA A 262 5.47 -13.20 17.89
C ALA A 262 5.84 -14.68 17.80
N SER A 263 5.61 -15.33 16.65
CA SER A 263 6.01 -16.73 16.42
C SER A 263 7.49 -16.92 16.07
N SER A 264 8.18 -15.85 15.68
CA SER A 264 9.58 -15.93 15.33
C SER A 264 10.44 -15.89 16.59
N ASN A 265 11.28 -16.91 16.81
CA ASN A 265 12.32 -16.91 17.86
C ASN A 265 13.43 -15.86 17.60
N LYS A 266 13.16 -14.84 16.78
CA LYS A 266 14.08 -13.76 16.47
C LYS A 266 14.07 -12.79 17.65
N GLY A 267 15.03 -13.00 18.54
CA GLY A 267 15.32 -12.06 19.63
C GLY A 267 15.59 -10.66 19.09
N VAL A 268 15.07 -9.68 19.84
CA VAL A 268 15.28 -8.23 19.70
C VAL A 268 14.80 -7.65 18.36
N MET A 269 13.65 -6.97 18.36
CA MET A 269 13.32 -6.00 17.30
C MET A 269 14.52 -5.06 17.15
N LYS A 270 15.05 -4.91 15.94
CA LYS A 270 15.90 -3.75 15.69
C LYS A 270 15.06 -2.51 16.00
N GLN A 271 15.60 -1.61 16.80
CA GLN A 271 14.89 -0.45 17.36
C GLN A 271 14.22 0.45 16.30
N ASP A 272 14.58 0.27 15.03
CA ASP A 272 14.10 1.04 13.86
C ASP A 272 13.35 0.20 12.80
N GLU A 273 13.03 -1.07 13.06
CA GLU A 273 12.35 -1.91 12.06
C GLU A 273 10.84 -1.66 12.07
N ASP A 274 10.33 -1.02 11.03
CA ASP A 274 8.90 -0.75 10.86
C ASP A 274 8.19 -1.98 10.25
N TRP A 275 7.69 -2.85 11.14
CA TRP A 275 7.10 -4.13 10.79
C TRP A 275 5.75 -4.03 10.08
N THR A 276 5.01 -2.94 10.31
CA THR A 276 3.60 -2.82 9.91
C THR A 276 3.38 -1.59 9.05
N GLU A 277 2.38 -1.57 8.18
CA GLU A 277 2.12 -0.37 7.34
C GLU A 277 1.45 0.79 8.10
N LEU A 278 1.32 0.75 9.43
CA LEU A 278 0.51 1.69 10.21
C LEU A 278 0.99 3.15 10.11
N ARG A 279 2.30 3.41 10.03
CA ARG A 279 2.83 4.77 9.75
C ARG A 279 2.33 5.35 8.44
N HIS A 280 2.10 4.50 7.44
CA HIS A 280 1.64 4.87 6.11
C HIS A 280 0.11 4.79 5.95
N LEU A 281 -0.59 4.37 7.02
CA LEU A 281 -2.03 4.28 7.11
C LEU A 281 -2.54 5.28 8.15
N ASN A 282 -2.69 4.87 9.41
CA ASN A 282 -3.09 5.73 10.51
C ASN A 282 -2.16 6.94 10.66
N GLY A 283 -0.83 6.73 10.60
CA GLY A 283 0.14 7.82 10.67
C GLY A 283 0.05 8.82 9.51
N TYR A 284 -0.44 8.39 8.33
CA TYR A 284 -0.71 9.30 7.22
C TYR A 284 -1.94 10.16 7.49
N ILE A 285 -3.02 9.58 8.05
CA ILE A 285 -4.17 10.35 8.52
C ILE A 285 -3.76 11.35 9.60
N SER A 286 -2.94 10.94 10.57
CA SER A 286 -2.41 11.83 11.60
C SER A 286 -1.63 13.01 11.02
N LYS A 287 -0.76 12.75 10.04
CA LYS A 287 0.00 13.80 9.34
C LYS A 287 -0.91 14.78 8.61
N LEU A 288 -1.95 14.30 7.93
CA LEU A 288 -2.94 15.15 7.25
C LEU A 288 -3.80 15.93 8.26
N GLY A 289 -4.13 15.34 9.40
CA GLY A 289 -4.81 16.00 10.51
C GLY A 289 -4.00 17.17 11.05
N GLN A 290 -2.71 16.95 11.33
CA GLN A 290 -1.79 18.02 11.73
C GLN A 290 -1.71 19.15 10.70
N LEU A 291 -1.61 18.81 9.40
CA LEU A 291 -1.60 19.80 8.32
C LEU A 291 -2.88 20.64 8.28
N SER A 292 -4.02 20.05 8.65
CA SER A 292 -5.34 20.68 8.59
C SER A 292 -5.81 21.26 9.93
N GLY A 293 -5.02 21.15 11.01
CA GLY A 293 -5.43 21.54 12.36
C GLY A 293 -6.54 20.67 12.96
N ILE A 294 -6.70 19.43 12.50
CA ILE A 294 -7.74 18.49 12.93
C ILE A 294 -7.12 17.40 13.82
N PRO A 295 -7.56 17.26 15.08
CA PRO A 295 -7.06 16.21 15.96
C PRO A 295 -7.38 14.80 15.47
N THR A 296 -6.42 13.88 15.64
CA THR A 296 -6.51 12.47 15.21
C THR A 296 -6.24 11.47 16.34
N PRO A 297 -6.88 11.61 17.52
CA PRO A 297 -6.50 10.84 18.71
C PRO A 297 -6.64 9.33 18.53
N LEU A 298 -7.64 8.84 17.79
CA LEU A 298 -7.80 7.39 17.60
C LEU A 298 -6.75 6.84 16.64
N ASN A 299 -6.45 7.55 15.54
CA ASN A 299 -5.38 7.12 14.63
C ASN A 299 -4.01 7.14 15.33
N ASP A 300 -3.74 8.17 16.13
CA ASP A 300 -2.50 8.30 16.91
C ASP A 300 -2.36 7.19 17.95
N ALA A 301 -3.42 6.95 18.73
CA ALA A 301 -3.42 5.93 19.77
C ALA A 301 -3.31 4.51 19.20
N LEU A 302 -4.06 4.19 18.15
CA LEU A 302 -4.03 2.86 17.53
C LEU A 302 -2.64 2.49 17.01
N ALA A 303 -2.00 3.41 16.28
CA ALA A 303 -0.64 3.19 15.78
C ALA A 303 0.34 2.97 16.94
N SER A 304 0.31 3.86 17.94
CA SER A 304 1.22 3.82 19.09
C SER A 304 1.05 2.57 19.96
N LEU A 305 -0.19 2.12 20.16
CA LEU A 305 -0.49 0.92 20.97
C LEU A 305 -0.04 -0.35 20.26
N VAL A 306 -0.18 -0.43 18.93
CA VAL A 306 0.33 -1.58 18.18
C VAL A 306 1.87 -1.60 18.23
N ASP A 307 2.54 -0.48 18.02
CA ASP A 307 4.00 -0.40 18.13
C ASP A 307 4.47 -0.82 19.54
N THR A 308 3.79 -0.34 20.58
CA THR A 308 4.03 -0.75 21.98
C THR A 308 3.87 -2.25 22.16
N LYS A 309 2.85 -2.86 21.55
CA LYS A 309 2.59 -4.30 21.62
C LYS A 309 3.69 -5.13 20.95
N PHE A 310 4.19 -4.69 19.79
CA PHE A 310 5.34 -5.32 19.14
C PHE A 310 6.59 -5.26 20.03
N HIS A 311 6.85 -4.12 20.68
CA HIS A 311 7.96 -3.99 21.64
C HIS A 311 7.78 -4.87 22.89
N ALA A 312 6.57 -4.99 23.42
CA ALA A 312 6.29 -5.81 24.60
C ALA A 312 6.53 -7.31 24.34
N ALA A 313 6.15 -7.81 23.15
CA ALA A 313 6.39 -9.21 22.76
C ALA A 313 7.89 -9.58 22.73
N VAL A 314 8.76 -8.59 22.52
CA VAL A 314 10.22 -8.77 22.58
C VAL A 314 10.68 -9.02 23.99
N ALA A 315 10.20 -8.21 24.93
CA ALA A 315 10.62 -8.26 26.33
C ALA A 315 10.19 -9.56 27.01
N SER A 316 9.05 -10.14 26.61
CA SER A 316 8.57 -11.43 27.13
C SER A 316 9.29 -12.66 26.55
N SER A 317 10.10 -12.47 25.50
CA SER A 317 10.84 -13.55 24.82
C SER A 317 12.33 -13.57 25.20
N GLN A 318 12.78 -12.69 26.10
CA GLN A 318 14.11 -12.64 26.70
C GLN A 318 14.07 -13.21 28.11
#